data_AF-A0A7J3CSQ6-F1
#
_entry.id   AF-A0A7J3CSQ6-F1
#
_cell.length_a   1.000
_cell.length_b   1.000
_cell.length_c   1.000
_cell.angle_alpha   90.00
_cell.angle_beta   90.00
_cell.angle_gamma   90.00
#
_symmetry.space_group_name_H-M   'P 1'
#
loop_
_entity.id
_entity.type
_entity.pdbx_description
1 polymer ?
#
loop_
_entity_poly.entity_id
_entity_poly.type
_entity_poly.pdbx_seq_one_letter_code
_entity_poly.pdbx_strand_id
1 'polypeptide(L)'
;MVGRIEKELTPLTIAEVKEILEKRSAEAEFGYEQQKTLEYVNKIQKLNKEKSRELVNRLMEIANLDIQTSIKIADTLPMFKPTLEVILSKDKIELDDEKKEQILAEIKKFLDQAMYSSSQTTKKEKEEIEKEENKIAQESEKEKKQPTAASSKKEKDKESKNKK
;
A
#
# COMPACT_ATOMS: atom_id res chain seq x y z
N MET A 1 -25.36 -10.33 18.67
CA MET A 1 -24.85 -11.43 17.83
C MET A 1 -25.06 -11.02 16.39
N VAL A 2 -24.03 -11.11 15.55
CA VAL A 2 -24.21 -10.83 14.12
C VAL A 2 -24.85 -12.07 13.50
N GLY A 3 -26.13 -11.96 13.11
CA GLY A 3 -26.90 -13.08 12.57
C GLY A 3 -27.35 -14.12 13.60
N ARG A 4 -27.86 -15.26 13.10
CA ARG A 4 -28.41 -16.37 13.92
C ARG A 4 -27.44 -17.53 14.14
N ILE A 5 -26.29 -17.52 13.48
CA ILE A 5 -25.34 -18.63 13.43
C ILE A 5 -23.99 -18.11 13.92
N GLU A 6 -23.35 -18.86 14.82
CA GLU A 6 -21.96 -18.59 15.19
C GLU A 6 -21.05 -18.93 14.01
N LYS A 7 -20.38 -17.92 13.47
CA LYS A 7 -19.28 -18.11 12.54
C LYS A 7 -17.98 -18.17 13.33
N GLU A 8 -17.03 -18.96 12.82
CA GLU A 8 -15.66 -18.98 13.31
C GLU A 8 -15.05 -17.57 13.17
N LEU A 9 -14.40 -17.11 14.24
CA LEU A 9 -13.77 -15.79 14.31
C LEU A 9 -12.32 -15.91 13.85
N THR A 10 -12.00 -15.32 12.71
CA THR A 10 -10.64 -15.25 12.18
C THR A 10 -10.02 -13.88 12.47
N PRO A 11 -8.96 -13.81 13.29
CA PRO A 11 -8.25 -12.56 13.55
C PRO A 11 -7.50 -12.06 12.31
N LEU A 12 -7.47 -10.74 12.13
CA LEU A 12 -6.87 -10.07 10.96
C LEU A 12 -5.84 -9.04 11.39
N THR A 13 -4.81 -8.86 10.56
CA THR A 13 -3.82 -7.79 10.74
C THR A 13 -4.34 -6.45 10.20
N ILE A 14 -3.74 -5.34 10.62
CA ILE A 14 -4.11 -4.00 10.10
C ILE A 14 -3.97 -3.94 8.58
N ALA A 15 -2.96 -4.61 8.03
CA ALA A 15 -2.71 -4.67 6.59
C ALA A 15 -3.83 -5.39 5.82
N GLU A 16 -4.42 -6.43 6.41
CA GLU A 16 -5.56 -7.14 5.82
C GLU A 16 -6.85 -6.34 5.93
N VAL A 17 -7.06 -5.70 7.08
CA VAL A 17 -8.20 -4.81 7.29
C VAL A 17 -8.20 -3.69 6.26
N LYS A 18 -7.04 -3.12 5.94
CA LYS A 18 -6.92 -2.12 4.88
C LYS A 18 -7.41 -2.64 3.53
N GLU A 19 -6.94 -3.79 3.05
CA GLU A 19 -7.40 -4.32 1.75
C GLU A 19 -8.91 -4.57 1.71
N ILE A 20 -9.48 -5.04 2.82
CA ILE A 20 -10.92 -5.27 2.93
C ILE A 20 -11.67 -3.95 2.83
N LEU A 21 -11.21 -2.92 3.55
CA LEU A 21 -11.82 -1.59 3.53
C LEU A 21 -11.64 -0.88 2.18
N GLU A 22 -10.49 -1.02 1.52
CA GLU A 22 -10.26 -0.48 0.18
C GLU A 22 -11.24 -1.08 -0.83
N LYS A 23 -11.40 -2.41 -0.82
CA LYS A 23 -12.41 -3.08 -1.67
C LYS A 23 -13.81 -2.61 -1.35
N ARG A 24 -14.16 -2.52 -0.06
CA ARG A 24 -15.48 -2.09 0.39
C ARG A 24 -15.77 -0.62 0.06
N SER A 25 -14.74 0.23 -0.02
CA SER A 25 -14.89 1.66 -0.33
C SER A 25 -15.34 1.93 -1.78
N ALA A 26 -15.18 0.96 -2.67
CA ALA A 26 -15.68 1.05 -4.05
C ALA A 26 -17.20 0.77 -4.16
N GLU A 27 -17.81 0.24 -3.10
CA GLU A 27 -19.24 -0.06 -3.03
C GLU A 27 -20.03 1.13 -2.46
N ALA A 28 -21.32 1.20 -2.77
CA ALA A 28 -22.23 2.18 -2.19
C ALA A 28 -22.31 2.04 -0.65
N GLU A 29 -22.79 3.10 0.01
CA GLU A 29 -22.97 3.13 1.47
C GLU A 29 -21.68 2.84 2.25
N PHE A 30 -20.62 3.60 1.98
CA PHE A 30 -19.40 3.60 2.80
C PHE A 30 -19.52 4.67 3.89
N GLY A 31 -19.74 4.22 5.13
CA GLY A 31 -20.05 5.10 6.25
C GLY A 31 -18.86 5.92 6.76
N TYR A 32 -19.15 6.93 7.58
CA TYR A 32 -18.13 7.82 8.17
C TYR A 32 -17.10 7.06 9.00
N GLU A 33 -17.54 6.11 9.83
CA GLU A 33 -16.68 5.29 10.68
C GLU A 33 -15.78 4.38 9.84
N GLN A 34 -16.28 3.86 8.73
CA GLN A 34 -15.51 3.03 7.80
C GLN A 34 -14.44 3.87 7.09
N GLN A 35 -14.79 5.09 6.66
CA GLN A 35 -13.84 6.05 6.10
C GLN A 35 -12.75 6.43 7.11
N LYS A 36 -13.13 6.74 8.35
CA LYS A 36 -12.16 7.05 9.41
C LYS A 36 -11.27 5.87 9.75
N THR A 37 -11.81 4.65 9.71
CA THR A 37 -11.01 3.43 9.90
C THR A 37 -10.04 3.24 8.74
N LEU A 38 -10.46 3.46 7.49
CA LEU A 38 -9.59 3.38 6.31
C LEU A 38 -8.45 4.42 6.38
N GLU A 39 -8.75 5.66 6.81
CA GLU A 39 -7.73 6.69 7.06
C GLU A 39 -6.74 6.26 8.16
N TYR A 40 -7.23 5.64 9.23
CA TYR A 40 -6.41 5.18 10.35
C TYR A 40 -5.47 4.05 9.92
N VAL A 41 -6.00 3.00 9.29
CA VAL A 41 -5.18 1.84 8.86
C VAL A 41 -4.14 2.26 7.84
N ASN A 42 -4.45 3.21 6.95
CA ASN A 42 -3.48 3.77 6.01
C ASN A 42 -2.30 4.48 6.70
N LYS A 43 -2.53 5.15 7.84
CA LYS A 43 -1.49 5.88 8.57
C LYS A 43 -0.58 4.97 9.40
N ILE A 44 -1.15 3.89 9.95
CA ILE A 44 -0.44 3.04 10.92
C ILE A 44 0.13 1.76 10.29
N GLN A 45 -0.35 1.36 9.11
CA GLN A 45 0.15 0.20 8.41
C GLN A 45 1.67 0.28 8.20
N LYS A 46 2.38 -0.75 8.65
CA LYS A 46 3.83 -0.86 8.52
C LYS A 46 4.28 -1.84 7.43
N LEU A 47 3.46 -2.87 7.18
CA LEU A 47 3.71 -3.92 6.19
C LEU A 47 2.51 -4.07 5.26
N ASN A 48 2.73 -4.54 4.03
CA ASN A 48 1.64 -4.96 3.17
C ASN A 48 1.00 -6.27 3.68
N LYS A 49 -0.16 -6.64 3.14
CA LYS A 49 -0.89 -7.83 3.59
C LYS A 49 -0.06 -9.10 3.54
N GLU A 50 0.60 -9.35 2.41
CA GLU A 50 1.38 -10.58 2.18
C GLU A 50 2.48 -10.73 3.22
N LYS A 51 3.33 -9.69 3.40
CA LYS A 51 4.41 -9.70 4.37
C LYS A 51 3.90 -9.74 5.80
N SER A 52 2.81 -9.04 6.09
CA SER A 52 2.18 -9.05 7.41
C SER A 52 1.72 -10.47 7.78
N ARG A 53 1.04 -11.16 6.87
CA ARG A 53 0.58 -12.54 7.09
C ARG A 53 1.74 -13.53 7.15
N GLU A 54 2.76 -13.37 6.32
CA GLU A 54 3.97 -14.18 6.36
C GLU A 54 4.68 -14.05 7.73
N LEU A 55 4.84 -12.83 8.23
CA LEU A 55 5.43 -12.58 9.55
C LEU A 55 4.60 -13.23 10.67
N VAL A 56 3.26 -13.09 10.64
CA VAL A 56 2.38 -13.75 11.63
C VAL A 56 2.62 -15.26 11.67
N ASN A 57 2.66 -15.92 10.51
CA ASN A 57 2.87 -17.37 10.44
C ASN A 57 4.24 -17.77 11.03
N ARG A 58 5.31 -17.03 10.71
CA ARG A 58 6.64 -17.29 11.28
C ARG A 58 6.69 -17.09 12.79
N LEU A 59 6.02 -16.06 13.31
CA LEU A 59 5.98 -15.79 14.75
C LEU A 59 5.26 -16.91 15.51
N MET A 60 4.19 -17.47 14.94
CA MET A 60 3.51 -18.64 15.48
C MET A 60 4.44 -19.85 15.53
N GLU A 61 5.25 -20.08 14.50
CA GLU A 61 6.20 -21.21 14.42
C GLU A 61 7.36 -21.11 15.42
N ILE A 62 7.93 -19.92 15.62
CA ILE A 62 9.14 -19.73 16.46
C ILE A 62 8.85 -20.00 17.94
N ALA A 63 7.72 -19.48 18.42
CA ALA A 63 7.46 -19.41 19.86
C ALA A 63 6.13 -20.07 20.26
N ASN A 64 5.46 -20.79 19.35
CA ASN A 64 4.11 -21.33 19.56
C ASN A 64 3.16 -20.24 20.09
N LEU A 65 3.30 -19.03 19.56
CA LEU A 65 2.50 -17.89 19.96
C LEU A 65 1.06 -18.07 19.45
N ASP A 66 0.11 -17.64 20.25
CA ASP A 66 -1.26 -17.52 19.78
C ASP A 66 -1.34 -16.55 18.58
N ILE A 67 -2.33 -16.78 17.72
CA ILE A 67 -2.55 -15.96 16.53
C ILE A 67 -2.78 -14.48 16.90
N GLN A 68 -3.46 -14.20 18.02
CA GLN A 68 -3.72 -12.83 18.47
C GLN A 68 -2.43 -12.11 18.84
N THR A 69 -1.55 -12.77 19.61
CA THR A 69 -0.26 -12.20 20.00
C THR A 69 0.64 -12.01 18.79
N SER A 70 0.66 -12.99 17.88
CA SER A 70 1.43 -12.92 16.63
C SER A 70 1.00 -11.75 15.75
N ILE A 71 -0.31 -11.53 15.59
CA ILE A 71 -0.87 -10.36 14.90
C ILE A 71 -0.46 -9.07 15.61
N LYS A 72 -0.55 -9.03 16.94
CA LYS A 72 -0.19 -7.83 17.70
C LYS A 72 1.27 -7.45 17.50
N ILE A 73 2.18 -8.43 17.50
CA ILE A 73 3.59 -8.23 17.22
C ILE A 73 3.79 -7.76 15.77
N ALA A 74 3.11 -8.38 14.80
CA ALA A 74 3.21 -8.00 13.39
C ALA A 74 2.69 -6.57 13.10
N ASP A 75 1.64 -6.12 13.79
CA ASP A 75 1.10 -4.76 13.65
C ASP A 75 1.97 -3.70 14.35
N THR A 76 2.55 -4.06 15.50
CA THR A 76 3.35 -3.12 16.31
C THR A 76 4.82 -3.07 15.93
N LEU A 77 5.38 -4.13 15.34
CA LEU A 77 6.79 -4.29 14.96
C LEU A 77 7.76 -3.78 16.04
N PRO A 78 7.79 -4.41 17.23
CA PRO A 78 8.70 -4.01 18.30
C PRO A 78 10.16 -4.17 17.83
N MET A 79 10.96 -3.10 17.97
CA MET A 79 12.39 -3.13 17.61
C MET A 79 13.30 -3.44 18.81
N PHE A 80 12.79 -3.32 20.03
CA PHE A 80 13.56 -3.45 21.26
C PHE A 80 12.89 -4.46 22.20
N LYS A 81 13.71 -5.19 22.98
CA LYS A 81 13.24 -6.19 23.96
C LYS A 81 12.17 -5.65 24.92
N PRO A 82 12.30 -4.44 25.52
CA PRO A 82 11.28 -3.95 26.46
C PRO A 82 9.90 -3.78 25.80
N THR A 83 9.85 -3.37 24.53
CA THR A 83 8.58 -3.21 23.81
C THR A 83 7.92 -4.57 23.53
N LEU A 84 8.72 -5.58 23.19
CA LEU A 84 8.24 -6.94 23.02
C LEU A 84 7.70 -7.51 24.35
N GLU A 85 8.39 -7.27 25.46
CA GLU A 85 7.98 -7.73 26.80
C GLU A 85 6.65 -7.11 27.26
N VAL A 86 6.39 -5.84 26.91
CA VAL A 86 5.09 -5.21 27.18
C VAL A 86 3.94 -5.94 26.47
N ILE A 87 4.17 -6.45 25.25
CA ILE A 87 3.15 -7.22 24.52
C ILE A 87 2.96 -8.59 25.16
N LEU A 88 4.06 -9.31 25.41
CA LEU A 88 4.03 -10.67 25.96
C LEU A 88 3.45 -10.73 27.39
N SER A 89 3.74 -9.72 28.22
CA SER A 89 3.22 -9.63 29.59
C SER A 89 1.71 -9.49 29.66
N LYS A 90 1.08 -8.86 28.66
CA LYS A 90 -0.39 -8.75 28.57
C LYS A 90 -1.04 -10.13 28.42
N ASP A 91 -0.41 -11.00 27.64
CA ASP A 91 -0.89 -12.35 27.34
C ASP A 91 -0.32 -13.41 28.29
N LYS A 92 0.44 -12.99 29.31
CA LYS A 92 1.12 -13.84 30.31
C LYS A 92 2.01 -14.91 29.67
N ILE A 93 2.67 -14.56 28.57
CA ILE A 93 3.58 -15.44 27.85
C ILE A 93 4.99 -15.19 28.36
N GLU A 94 5.62 -16.24 28.87
CA GLU A 94 7.03 -16.24 29.23
C GLU A 94 7.83 -16.91 28.12
N LEU A 95 8.76 -16.16 27.52
CA LEU A 95 9.70 -16.66 26.52
C LEU A 95 11.12 -16.57 27.08
N ASP A 96 11.96 -17.53 26.69
CA ASP A 96 13.39 -17.45 26.87
C ASP A 96 13.97 -16.27 26.06
N ASP A 97 15.15 -15.79 26.47
CA ASP A 97 15.78 -14.66 25.80
C ASP A 97 16.20 -14.99 24.36
N GLU A 98 16.48 -16.27 24.07
CA GLU A 98 16.81 -16.75 22.72
C GLU A 98 15.64 -16.57 21.75
N LYS A 99 14.42 -16.99 22.11
CA LYS A 99 13.22 -16.79 21.29
C LYS A 99 12.86 -15.33 21.15
N LYS A 100 13.02 -14.52 22.20
CA LYS A 100 12.83 -13.06 22.10
C LYS A 100 13.78 -12.46 21.05
N GLU A 101 15.04 -12.87 21.04
CA GLU A 101 16.01 -12.43 20.04
C GLU A 101 15.68 -12.92 18.63
N GLN A 102 15.23 -14.18 18.49
CA GLN A 102 14.77 -14.71 17.19
C GLN A 102 13.58 -13.93 16.63
N ILE A 103 12.59 -13.60 17.48
CA ILE A 103 11.44 -12.77 17.10
C ILE A 103 11.90 -11.39 16.61
N LEU A 104 12.78 -10.73 17.36
CA LEU A 104 13.31 -9.41 16.97
C LEU A 104 14.13 -9.48 15.67
N ALA A 105 14.88 -10.55 15.45
CA ALA A 105 15.63 -10.77 14.23
C ALA A 105 14.71 -10.96 13.01
N GLU A 106 13.63 -11.73 13.13
CA GLU A 106 12.63 -11.85 12.06
C GLU A 106 11.96 -10.52 11.76
N ILE A 107 11.49 -9.79 12.77
CA ILE A 107 10.87 -8.46 12.60
C ILE A 107 11.80 -7.54 11.81
N LYS A 108 13.10 -7.54 12.14
CA LYS A 108 14.10 -6.73 11.45
C LYS A 108 14.24 -7.10 9.97
N LYS A 109 14.25 -8.40 9.62
CA LYS A 109 14.29 -8.85 8.21
C LYS A 109 13.11 -8.28 7.41
N PHE A 110 11.90 -8.33 7.96
CA PHE A 110 10.71 -7.80 7.29
C PHE A 110 10.73 -6.28 7.15
N LEU A 111 11.24 -5.56 8.16
CA LEU A 111 11.45 -4.10 8.09
C LEU A 111 12.46 -3.73 7.00
N ASP A 112 13.61 -4.41 6.96
CA ASP A 112 14.65 -4.15 5.96
C ASP A 112 14.13 -4.43 4.53
N GLN A 113 13.37 -5.50 4.34
CA GLN A 113 12.73 -5.82 3.06
C GLN A 113 11.65 -4.82 2.67
N ALA A 114 10.92 -4.23 3.63
CA ALA A 114 9.95 -3.17 3.35
C ALA A 114 10.66 -1.87 2.90
N MET A 115 11.76 -1.51 3.57
CA MET A 115 12.58 -0.34 3.24
C MET A 115 13.30 -0.49 1.88
N TYR A 116 13.76 -1.70 1.53
CA TYR A 116 14.39 -1.92 0.23
C TYR A 116 13.38 -1.81 -0.92
N SER A 117 12.14 -2.26 -0.72
CA SER A 117 11.07 -2.14 -1.72
C SER A 117 10.75 -0.69 -2.07
N SER A 118 10.66 0.21 -1.09
CA SER A 118 10.37 1.64 -1.31
C SER A 118 11.51 2.37 -2.03
N SER A 119 12.76 1.93 -1.83
CA SER A 119 13.94 2.48 -2.53
C SER A 119 14.00 2.10 -4.02
N GLN A 120 13.39 0.98 -4.41
CA GLN A 120 13.32 0.54 -5.80
C GLN A 120 12.06 1.06 -6.51
N THR A 121 10.92 1.21 -5.83
CA THR A 121 9.75 1.91 -6.39
C THR A 121 10.03 3.39 -6.59
N THR A 122 10.70 4.07 -5.66
CA THR A 122 11.11 5.48 -5.89
C THR A 122 12.12 5.65 -7.02
N LYS A 123 12.93 4.63 -7.35
CA LYS A 123 13.79 4.65 -8.55
C LYS A 123 13.01 4.33 -9.82
N LYS A 124 12.11 3.34 -9.80
CA LYS A 124 11.26 2.98 -10.95
C LYS A 124 10.25 4.06 -11.29
N GLU A 125 9.59 4.66 -10.30
CA GLU A 125 8.68 5.80 -10.48
C GLU A 125 9.43 7.03 -11.01
N LYS A 126 10.67 7.30 -10.53
CA LYS A 126 11.52 8.36 -11.10
C LYS A 126 11.95 8.06 -12.53
N GLU A 127 12.32 6.82 -12.84
CA GLU A 127 12.64 6.41 -14.22
C GLU A 127 11.42 6.42 -15.15
N GLU A 128 10.23 6.10 -14.66
CA GLU A 128 8.98 6.15 -15.45
C GLU A 128 8.55 7.60 -15.71
N ILE A 129 8.63 8.48 -14.70
CA ILE A 129 8.40 9.93 -14.86
C ILE A 129 9.42 10.54 -15.84
N GLU A 130 10.70 10.19 -15.72
CA GLU A 130 11.75 10.70 -16.63
C GLU A 130 11.61 10.13 -18.06
N LYS A 131 11.10 8.91 -18.22
CA LYS A 131 10.76 8.34 -19.55
C LYS A 131 9.53 9.01 -20.16
N GLU A 132 8.56 9.41 -19.34
CA GLU A 132 7.33 10.08 -19.80
C GLU A 132 7.58 11.56 -20.13
N GLU A 133 8.38 12.28 -19.33
CA GLU A 133 8.85 13.64 -19.64
C GLU A 133 9.71 13.68 -20.91
N ASN A 134 10.60 12.70 -21.12
CA ASN A 134 11.38 12.59 -22.35
C ASN A 134 10.51 12.23 -23.58
N LYS A 135 9.40 11.53 -23.40
CA LYS A 135 8.43 11.24 -24.46
C LYS A 135 7.65 12.50 -24.88
N ILE A 136 7.21 13.28 -23.90
CA ILE A 136 6.51 14.55 -24.10
C ILE A 136 7.42 15.58 -24.78
N ALA A 137 8.71 15.64 -24.40
CA ALA A 137 9.70 16.48 -25.04
C ALA A 137 9.94 16.09 -26.52
N GLN A 138 10.02 14.79 -26.83
CA GLN A 138 10.20 14.28 -28.20
C GLN A 138 8.97 14.50 -29.11
N GLU A 139 7.76 14.54 -28.56
CA GLU A 139 6.55 14.89 -29.32
C GLU A 139 6.47 16.39 -29.62
N SER A 140 6.92 17.26 -28.69
CA SER A 140 6.97 18.72 -28.91
C SER A 140 8.00 19.16 -29.97
N GLU A 141 9.05 18.37 -30.21
CA GLU A 141 10.04 18.63 -31.27
C GLU A 141 9.59 18.14 -32.66
N LYS A 142 8.63 17.21 -32.75
CA LYS A 142 8.08 16.73 -34.04
C LYS A 142 7.10 17.72 -34.69
N GLU A 143 6.45 18.60 -33.93
CA GLU A 143 5.56 19.62 -34.48
C GLU A 143 6.27 20.87 -35.04
N LYS A 144 7.58 21.05 -34.78
CA LYS A 144 8.35 22.22 -35.28
C LYS A 144 9.08 22.01 -36.62
N LYS A 145 8.93 20.86 -37.28
CA LYS A 145 9.56 20.58 -38.59
C LYS A 145 8.55 20.16 -39.67
N GLN A 146 7.70 21.11 -40.10
CA GLN A 146 7.38 21.21 -41.53
C GLN A 146 7.58 22.66 -42.00
N PRO A 147 8.34 22.88 -43.08
CA PRO A 147 8.77 24.20 -43.53
C PRO A 147 7.70 24.93 -44.36
N THR A 148 7.76 26.24 -44.27
CA THR A 148 7.03 27.26 -45.03
C THR A 148 7.41 27.34 -46.52
N ALA A 149 6.43 27.79 -47.34
CA ALA A 149 6.51 28.43 -48.68
C ALA A 149 6.43 27.47 -49.91
N ALA A 150 5.64 27.69 -50.99
CA ALA A 150 4.95 28.88 -51.50
C ALA A 150 3.84 28.56 -52.56
N SER A 151 2.76 29.38 -52.58
CA SER A 151 1.97 29.96 -53.72
C SER A 151 1.41 29.05 -54.86
N SER A 152 0.31 29.29 -55.59
CA SER A 152 -0.85 30.22 -55.66
C SER A 152 -1.72 29.81 -56.88
N LYS A 153 -2.98 30.33 -56.95
CA LYS A 153 -4.02 30.25 -58.03
C LYS A 153 -4.99 29.04 -57.90
N LYS A 154 -6.32 29.17 -57.95
CA LYS A 154 -7.19 30.15 -58.64
C LYS A 154 -8.65 30.08 -58.12
N GLU A 155 -9.27 31.25 -57.91
CA GLU A 155 -10.67 31.68 -58.19
C GLU A 155 -11.94 30.90 -57.76
N LYS A 156 -12.79 31.66 -57.03
CA LYS A 156 -14.29 31.81 -57.11
C LYS A 156 -15.15 30.59 -56.70
N ASP A 157 -16.20 30.70 -55.89
CA ASP A 157 -17.34 31.61 -56.00
C ASP A 157 -18.21 31.61 -54.71
N LYS A 158 -18.81 32.77 -54.40
CA LYS A 158 -20.12 33.03 -53.75
C LYS A 158 -20.36 32.67 -52.25
N GLU A 159 -20.56 33.65 -51.35
CA GLU A 159 -21.82 34.41 -51.15
C GLU A 159 -22.94 33.46 -50.63
N SER A 160 -23.56 33.56 -49.45
CA SER A 160 -23.91 34.68 -48.57
C SER A 160 -24.72 34.13 -47.36
N LYS A 161 -24.92 34.98 -46.34
CA LYS A 161 -25.95 34.90 -45.26
C LYS A 161 -25.70 33.84 -44.16
N ASN A 162 -25.92 34.10 -42.88
CA ASN A 162 -26.92 34.99 -42.31
C ASN A 162 -26.48 35.53 -40.94
N LYS A 163 -26.72 36.83 -40.77
CA LYS A 163 -26.54 37.61 -39.55
C LYS A 163 -27.94 37.85 -38.98
N LYS A 164 -28.18 37.47 -37.73
CA LYS A 164 -28.93 38.28 -36.76
C LYS A 164 -28.78 37.70 -35.37
#